data_AF-A0A1D2MBK7-F1
#
_entry.id   AF-A0A1D2MBK7-F1
#
_cell.length_a   1.000
_cell.length_b   1.000
_cell.length_c   1.000
_cell.angle_alpha   90.00
_cell.angle_beta   90.00
_cell.angle_gamma   90.00
#
_symmetry.space_group_name_H-M   'P 1'
#
loop_
_entity.id
_entity.type
_entity.pdbx_description
1 polymer ?
#
loop_
_entity_poly.entity_id
_entity_poly.type
_entity_poly.pdbx_seq_one_letter_code
_entity_poly.pdbx_strand_id
1 'polypeptide(L)'
;MAKPVTHKNFRPSIIANGLQEPFLEDFFGFIRIGGGRRPILKASVPCQRCTLTTIDPETGTIRTDGEPLKTLYRLKRQVGDTKISKLVGKSAILGAHFGCFEGTGSVIQVGQPIYAALL
;
A
#
# COMPACT_ATOMS: atom_id res chain seq x y z
N MET A 1 7.41 -9.81 -23.32
CA MET A 1 7.31 -9.77 -21.83
C MET A 1 6.75 -8.43 -21.43
N ALA A 2 5.88 -8.37 -20.40
CA ALA A 2 5.33 -7.09 -19.93
C ALA A 2 6.44 -6.21 -19.34
N LYS A 3 6.44 -4.91 -19.67
CA LYS A 3 7.42 -3.95 -19.12
C LYS A 3 7.28 -3.89 -17.58
N PRO A 4 8.38 -4.08 -16.82
CA PRO A 4 8.36 -4.01 -15.35
C PRO A 4 7.76 -2.70 -14.83
N VAL A 5 7.12 -2.77 -13.67
CA VAL A 5 6.60 -1.60 -12.94
C VAL A 5 7.40 -1.38 -11.67
N THR A 6 7.37 -0.16 -11.14
CA THR A 6 8.11 0.22 -9.92
C THR A 6 7.15 0.80 -8.87
N HIS A 7 7.65 1.05 -7.66
CA HIS A 7 6.89 1.74 -6.62
C HIS A 7 6.39 3.12 -7.07
N LYS A 8 7.06 3.79 -8.01
CA LYS A 8 6.64 5.10 -8.55
C LYS A 8 5.25 5.02 -9.21
N ASN A 9 4.90 3.90 -9.84
CA ASN A 9 3.57 3.68 -10.43
C ASN A 9 2.46 3.69 -9.36
N PHE A 10 2.78 3.26 -8.14
CA PHE A 10 1.83 3.11 -7.04
C PHE A 10 1.89 4.26 -6.01
N ARG A 11 2.86 5.17 -6.15
CA ARG A 11 2.98 6.43 -5.39
C ARG A 11 2.84 6.26 -3.86
N PRO A 12 3.50 5.28 -3.23
CA PRO A 12 3.46 5.16 -1.77
C PRO A 12 4.27 6.27 -1.11
N SER A 13 3.87 6.68 0.11
CA SER A 13 4.67 7.57 0.95
C SER A 13 5.71 6.81 1.78
N ILE A 14 5.40 5.56 2.17
CA ILE A 14 6.26 4.69 2.97
C ILE A 14 6.37 3.34 2.25
N ILE A 15 7.58 2.83 2.11
CA ILE A 15 7.88 1.51 1.57
C ILE A 15 8.48 0.68 2.70
N ALA A 16 7.84 -0.43 3.03
CA ALA A 16 8.35 -1.40 4.00
C ALA A 16 9.08 -2.52 3.27
N ASN A 17 10.27 -2.88 3.76
CA ASN A 17 11.06 -4.00 3.26
C ASN A 17 11.14 -5.10 4.32
N GLY A 18 11.46 -6.33 3.90
CA GLY A 18 11.66 -7.45 4.83
C GLY A 18 10.37 -8.04 5.41
N LEU A 19 9.23 -7.85 4.75
CA LEU A 19 8.00 -8.55 5.10
C LEU A 19 8.14 -10.04 4.74
N GLN A 20 7.64 -10.90 5.61
CA GLN A 20 7.75 -12.36 5.45
C GLN A 20 6.87 -12.89 4.32
N GLU A 21 5.73 -12.24 4.09
CA GLU A 21 4.74 -12.65 3.10
C GLU A 21 4.36 -11.47 2.19
N PRO A 22 4.07 -11.72 0.90
CA PRO A 22 3.43 -10.73 0.05
C PRO A 22 2.12 -10.27 0.67
N PHE A 23 1.80 -8.98 0.53
CA PHE A 23 0.49 -8.43 0.89
C PHE A 23 0.17 -8.38 2.38
N LEU A 24 1.17 -8.63 3.24
CA LEU A 24 1.00 -8.61 4.69
C LEU A 24 0.46 -7.27 5.21
N GLU A 25 0.68 -6.18 4.46
CA GLU A 25 0.17 -4.85 4.80
C GLU A 25 -1.36 -4.76 4.87
N ASP A 26 -2.09 -5.68 4.23
CA ASP A 26 -3.56 -5.75 4.30
C ASP A 26 -4.07 -6.10 5.70
N PHE A 27 -3.21 -6.70 6.53
CA PHE A 27 -3.54 -7.17 7.87
C PHE A 27 -3.03 -6.24 8.96
N PHE A 28 -2.41 -5.10 8.61
CA PHE A 28 -1.93 -4.15 9.60
C PHE A 28 -3.11 -3.37 10.18
N GLY A 29 -3.32 -3.45 11.49
CA GLY A 29 -4.27 -2.59 12.19
C GLY A 29 -3.62 -1.27 12.63
N PHE A 30 -2.43 -1.39 13.21
CA PHE A 30 -1.59 -0.28 13.63
C PHE A 30 -0.14 -0.53 13.25
N ILE A 31 0.57 0.52 12.88
CA ILE A 31 2.01 0.48 12.69
C ILE A 31 2.70 1.54 13.54
N ARG A 32 3.85 1.19 14.10
CA ARG A 32 4.75 2.10 14.80
C ARG A 32 6.07 2.17 14.05
N ILE A 33 6.54 3.36 13.77
CA ILE A 33 7.76 3.60 12.99
C ILE A 33 8.84 4.13 13.93
N GLY A 34 10.02 3.52 13.93
CA GLY A 34 11.14 3.88 14.79
C GLY A 34 11.09 3.29 16.20
N GLY A 35 12.04 3.71 17.04
CA GLY A 35 12.09 3.36 18.46
C GLY A 35 11.33 4.38 19.32
N GLY A 36 10.77 3.94 20.46
CA GLY A 36 10.02 4.80 21.38
C GLY A 36 8.50 4.74 21.19
N ARG A 37 7.75 5.69 21.78
CA ARG A 37 6.28 5.66 21.85
C ARG A 37 5.55 6.28 20.63
N ARG A 38 6.25 6.95 19.70
CA ARG A 38 5.65 7.71 18.57
C ARG A 38 6.54 7.68 17.32
N PRO A 39 5.98 7.82 16.10
CA PRO A 39 4.55 7.93 15.78
C PRO A 39 3.86 6.56 15.62
N ILE A 40 2.56 6.56 15.89
CA ILE A 40 1.65 5.42 15.67
C ILE A 40 0.70 5.81 14.55
N LEU A 41 0.65 5.00 13.50
CA LEU A 41 -0.29 5.15 12.40
C LEU A 41 -1.33 4.03 12.45
N LYS A 42 -2.59 4.38 12.22
CA LYS A 42 -3.72 3.43 12.20
C LYS A 42 -4.15 3.18 10.76
N ALA A 43 -4.31 1.92 10.39
CA ALA A 43 -4.84 1.56 9.08
C ALA A 43 -6.27 2.09 8.94
N SER A 44 -6.56 2.67 7.78
CA SER A 44 -7.85 3.27 7.46
C SER A 44 -8.59 2.41 6.44
N VAL A 45 -8.04 2.28 5.24
CA VAL A 45 -8.61 1.49 4.15
C VAL A 45 -7.51 0.97 3.22
N PRO A 46 -7.69 -0.19 2.57
CA PRO A 46 -6.84 -0.62 1.47
C PRO A 46 -6.88 0.39 0.31
N CYS A 47 -5.75 0.55 -0.39
CA CYS A 47 -5.64 1.48 -1.50
C CYS A 47 -6.15 0.84 -2.80
N GLN A 48 -7.33 1.29 -3.25
CA GLN A 48 -7.85 0.97 -4.58
C GLN A 48 -7.01 1.66 -5.64
N ARG A 49 -6.54 0.88 -6.61
CA ARG A 49 -5.71 1.36 -7.71
C ARG A 49 -6.58 1.79 -8.88
N CYS A 50 -6.22 2.93 -9.44
CA CYS A 50 -6.89 3.54 -10.59
C CYS A 50 -5.95 3.60 -11.80
N THR A 51 -6.45 4.15 -12.91
CA THR A 51 -5.72 4.30 -14.18
C THR A 51 -4.39 5.04 -14.06
N LEU A 52 -4.18 5.87 -13.03
CA LEU A 52 -2.90 6.54 -12.81
C LEU A 52 -1.72 5.57 -12.69
N THR A 53 -1.96 4.32 -12.27
CA THR A 53 -0.92 3.29 -12.19
C THR A 53 -0.37 2.88 -13.56
N THR A 54 -1.11 3.13 -14.65
CA THR A 54 -0.69 2.78 -16.03
C THR A 54 0.14 3.89 -16.68
N ILE A 55 0.33 5.02 -16.02
CA ILE A 55 1.24 6.08 -16.47
C ILE A 55 2.68 5.63 -16.26
N ASP A 56 3.49 5.73 -17.31
CA ASP A 56 4.93 5.53 -17.22
C ASP A 56 5.58 6.67 -16.42
N PRO A 57 6.25 6.40 -15.29
CA PRO A 57 6.82 7.44 -14.44
C PRO A 57 7.96 8.24 -15.09
N GLU A 58 8.62 7.69 -16.11
CA GLU A 58 9.78 8.33 -16.75
C GLU A 58 9.34 9.17 -17.95
N THR A 59 8.28 8.78 -18.66
CA THR A 59 7.81 9.50 -19.87
C THR A 59 6.51 10.29 -19.66
N GLY A 60 5.76 10.01 -18.60
CA GLY A 60 4.44 10.60 -18.35
C GLY A 60 3.33 10.10 -19.29
N THR A 61 3.61 9.11 -20.13
CA THR A 61 2.63 8.59 -21.11
C THR A 61 1.80 7.46 -20.52
N ILE A 62 0.50 7.42 -20.86
CA ILE A 62 -0.40 6.32 -20.49
C ILE A 62 -0.07 5.08 -21.32
N ARG A 63 0.12 3.94 -20.66
CA ARG A 63 0.25 2.65 -21.34
C ARG A 63 -1.08 2.20 -21.92
N THR A 64 -1.08 1.83 -23.19
CA THR A 64 -2.27 1.36 -23.92
C THR A 64 -2.63 -0.09 -23.63
N ASP A 65 -1.69 -0.88 -23.10
CA ASP A 65 -1.93 -2.28 -22.71
C ASP A 65 -2.82 -2.42 -21.47
N GLY A 66 -3.00 -1.34 -20.70
CA GLY A 66 -3.77 -1.33 -19.46
C GLY A 66 -3.03 -1.93 -18.25
N GLU A 67 -1.72 -2.18 -18.37
CA GLU A 67 -0.89 -2.66 -17.28
C GLU A 67 -0.33 -1.51 -16.43
N PRO A 68 -0.15 -1.70 -15.11
CA PRO A 68 -0.32 -2.94 -14.33
C PRO A 68 -1.75 -3.20 -13.83
N LEU A 69 -2.70 -2.32 -14.18
CA LEU A 69 -4.03 -2.33 -13.59
C LEU A 69 -4.83 -3.61 -13.92
N LYS A 70 -4.74 -4.09 -15.17
CA LYS A 70 -5.34 -5.37 -15.59
C LYS A 70 -4.83 -6.54 -14.75
N THR A 71 -3.51 -6.62 -14.53
CA THR A 71 -2.93 -7.66 -13.68
C THR A 71 -3.46 -7.59 -12.25
N LEU A 72 -3.55 -6.39 -11.66
CA LEU A 72 -4.09 -6.24 -10.30
C LEU A 72 -5.55 -6.69 -10.18
N TYR A 73 -6.40 -6.39 -11.16
CA TYR A 73 -7.78 -6.90 -11.19
C TYR A 73 -7.83 -8.42 -11.29
N ARG A 74 -6.91 -9.04 -12.03
CA ARG A 74 -6.84 -10.49 -12.18
C ARG A 74 -6.42 -11.20 -10.89
N LEU A 75 -5.63 -10.56 -10.03
CA LEU A 75 -5.24 -11.12 -8.72
C LEU A 75 -6.44 -11.35 -7.80
N LYS A 76 -7.57 -10.64 -8.01
CA LYS A 76 -8.82 -10.79 -7.24
C LYS A 76 -8.59 -10.88 -5.72
N ARG A 77 -7.71 -10.02 -5.20
CA ARG A 77 -7.33 -10.02 -3.78
C ARG A 77 -8.52 -9.70 -2.90
N GLN A 78 -8.63 -10.44 -1.79
CA GLN A 78 -9.51 -10.13 -0.68
C GLN A 78 -8.63 -9.66 0.48
N VAL A 79 -9.07 -8.61 1.18
CA VAL A 79 -8.40 -8.10 2.37
C VAL A 79 -8.90 -8.83 3.62
N GLY A 80 -8.08 -8.89 4.67
CA GLY A 80 -8.32 -9.72 5.85
C GLY A 80 -9.62 -9.45 6.61
N ASP A 81 -10.12 -8.21 6.60
CA ASP A 81 -11.39 -7.87 7.25
C ASP A 81 -12.58 -8.03 6.28
N THR A 82 -13.56 -8.85 6.66
CA THR A 82 -14.75 -9.16 5.85
C THR A 82 -15.61 -7.93 5.51
N LYS A 83 -15.71 -6.94 6.40
CA LYS A 83 -16.44 -5.69 6.14
C LYS A 83 -15.69 -4.83 5.14
N ILE A 84 -14.38 -4.72 5.30
CA ILE A 84 -13.51 -3.98 4.35
C ILE A 84 -13.51 -4.68 2.99
N SER A 85 -13.47 -6.01 2.96
CA SER A 85 -13.53 -6.80 1.72
C SER A 85 -14.83 -6.53 0.95
N LYS A 86 -15.98 -6.40 1.64
CA LYS A 86 -17.24 -5.98 1.01
C LYS A 86 -17.20 -4.56 0.46
N LEU A 87 -16.56 -3.62 1.17
CA LEU A 87 -16.42 -2.23 0.74
C LEU A 87 -15.56 -2.12 -0.53
N VAL A 88 -14.45 -2.84 -0.57
CA VAL A 88 -13.49 -2.74 -1.68
C VAL A 88 -13.92 -3.57 -2.88
N GLY A 89 -14.70 -4.63 -2.66
CA GLY A 89 -15.31 -5.45 -3.71
C GLY A 89 -14.27 -6.07 -4.64
N LYS A 90 -14.51 -6.01 -5.95
CA LYS A 90 -13.62 -6.57 -6.99
C LYS A 90 -12.57 -5.56 -7.49
N SER A 91 -12.20 -4.58 -6.66
CA SER A 91 -11.26 -3.54 -7.07
C SER A 91 -9.83 -4.06 -7.15
N ALA A 92 -8.99 -3.42 -7.95
CA ALA A 92 -7.56 -3.62 -7.92
C ALA A 92 -7.00 -3.05 -6.60
N ILE A 93 -6.44 -3.88 -5.72
CA ILE A 93 -5.91 -3.45 -4.41
C ILE A 93 -4.41 -3.67 -4.37
N LEU A 94 -3.67 -2.67 -3.90
CA LEU A 94 -2.27 -2.82 -3.52
C LEU A 94 -1.87 -1.72 -2.54
N GLY A 95 -1.28 -2.05 -1.39
CA GLY A 95 -0.94 -1.08 -0.35
C GLY A 95 -2.17 -0.61 0.46
N ALA A 96 -1.90 0.10 1.54
CA ALA A 96 -2.92 0.56 2.50
C ALA A 96 -2.72 2.04 2.88
N HIS A 97 -3.82 2.71 3.20
CA HIS A 97 -3.81 4.06 3.75
C HIS A 97 -3.75 4.00 5.28
N PHE A 98 -2.86 4.81 5.84
CA PHE A 98 -2.72 4.97 7.28
C PHE A 98 -2.95 6.43 7.68
N GLY A 99 -3.74 6.62 8.73
CA GLY A 99 -3.91 7.91 9.38
C GLY A 99 -2.96 8.03 10.57
N CYS A 100 -2.47 9.25 10.85
CA CYS A 100 -1.71 9.52 12.06
C CYS A 100 -2.64 9.38 13.28
N PHE A 101 -2.42 8.34 14.09
CA PHE A 101 -3.20 8.09 15.30
C PHE A 101 -2.57 8.81 16.50
N GLU A 102 -1.24 8.74 16.61
CA GLU A 102 -0.48 9.45 17.63
C GLU A 102 0.87 9.91 17.06
N GLY A 103 1.37 11.06 17.54
CA GLY A 103 2.68 11.56 17.17
C GLY A 103 2.66 12.56 16.02
N THR A 104 1.60 13.36 15.90
CA THR A 104 1.59 14.54 15.03
C THR A 104 2.84 15.40 15.29
N GLY A 105 3.53 15.80 14.22
CA GLY A 105 4.80 16.53 14.30
C GLY A 105 6.04 15.66 14.49
N SER A 106 5.90 14.34 14.61
CA SER A 106 7.05 13.44 14.65
C SER A 106 7.73 13.34 13.29
N VAL A 107 9.06 13.19 13.32
CA VAL A 107 9.88 12.96 12.13
C VAL A 107 10.13 11.46 11.99
N ILE A 108 9.84 10.92 10.81
CA ILE A 108 10.24 9.56 10.42
C ILE A 108 11.39 9.62 9.42
N GLN A 109 12.27 8.63 9.46
CA GLN A 109 13.45 8.54 8.62
C GLN A 109 13.59 7.15 7.99
N VAL A 110 14.21 7.10 6.82
CA VAL A 110 14.53 5.83 6.14
C VAL A 110 15.46 5.00 7.03
N GLY A 111 15.23 3.69 7.06
CA GLY A 111 16.01 2.74 7.87
C GLY A 111 15.44 2.51 9.28
N GLN A 112 14.42 3.25 9.69
CA GLN A 112 13.73 2.99 10.94
C GLN A 112 12.93 1.67 10.89
N PRO A 113 12.93 0.87 11.97
CA PRO A 113 12.12 -0.33 12.05
C PRO A 113 10.63 0.01 12.05
N ILE A 114 9.83 -0.84 11.42
CA ILE A 114 8.37 -0.76 11.46
C ILE A 114 7.85 -1.94 12.27
N TYR A 115 7.08 -1.65 13.31
CA TYR A 115 6.40 -2.65 14.11
C TYR A 115 4.91 -2.62 13.78
N ALA A 116 4.37 -3.73 13.27
CA ALA A 116 2.97 -3.84 12.91
C ALA A 116 2.20 -4.68 13.93
N ALA A 117 1.05 -4.19 14.38
CA ALA A 117 0.04 -4.99 15.05
C ALA A 117 -0.90 -5.55 13.98
N LEU A 118 -1.01 -6.88 13.91
CA LEU A 118 -1.87 -7.57 12.96
C LEU A 118 -3.32 -7.63 13.47
N LEU A 119 -4.28 -7.63 12.55
CA LEU A 119 -5.72 -7.78 12.80
C LEU A 119 -6.13 -9.23 13.03
#